data_AF-A0A3Q0SRP1-F1
#
_entry.id   AF-A0A3Q0SRP1-F1
#
_cell.length_a   1.000
_cell.length_b   1.000
_cell.length_c   1.000
_cell.angle_alpha   90.00
_cell.angle_beta   90.00
_cell.angle_gamma   90.00
#
_symmetry.space_group_name_H-M   'P 1'
#
loop_
_entity.id
_entity.type
_entity.pdbx_description
1 polymer ?
#
loop_
_entity_poly.entity_id
_entity_poly.type
_entity_poly.pdbx_seq_one_letter_code
_entity_poly.pdbx_strand_id
1 'polypeptide(L)'
;MNLHLHCTSVQIVRIFVCFTCSFTLQKPGFCPHRHWDFEHCGDLCSCDGDCPNNEKCCSTGCGHMCMAPVLEKPGVCPRRCLDFGNCAESCSCDSDCSDHEKCCSNGCGHECMPAVIGER
;
A
#
# COMPACT_ATOMS: atom_id res chain seq x y z
N MET A 1 -4.68 -32.49 -21.54
CA MET A 1 -4.94 -33.20 -20.27
C MET A 1 -3.98 -32.62 -19.22
N ASN A 2 -4.60 -32.08 -18.18
CA ASN A 2 -4.09 -31.63 -16.89
C ASN A 2 -2.60 -31.78 -16.51
N LEU A 3 -2.12 -30.65 -15.96
CA LEU A 3 -1.44 -30.50 -14.67
C LEU A 3 -0.05 -31.10 -14.51
N HIS A 4 0.96 -30.22 -14.36
CA HIS A 4 2.10 -30.51 -13.49
C HIS A 4 2.59 -29.22 -12.80
N LEU A 5 2.03 -29.01 -11.60
CA LEU A 5 2.70 -28.29 -10.51
C LEU A 5 3.99 -29.07 -10.15
N HIS A 6 5.13 -28.42 -10.24
CA HIS A 6 6.39 -28.81 -9.57
C HIS A 6 7.01 -27.49 -9.09
N CYS A 7 7.22 -27.18 -7.80
CA CYS A 7 7.46 -27.97 -6.60
C CYS A 7 8.55 -29.03 -6.75
N THR A 8 9.75 -28.64 -7.18
CA THR A 8 10.97 -29.42 -6.89
C THR A 8 12.21 -28.53 -6.71
N SER A 9 12.84 -28.73 -5.55
CA SER A 9 14.29 -28.81 -5.32
C SER A 9 15.17 -27.55 -5.44
N VAL A 10 15.29 -26.85 -4.31
CA VAL A 10 16.51 -26.29 -3.70
C VAL A 10 17.83 -26.55 -4.46
N GLN A 11 18.30 -25.60 -5.28
CA GLN A 11 19.73 -25.20 -5.40
C GLN A 11 20.04 -23.98 -6.32
N ILE A 12 19.13 -23.01 -6.50
CA ILE A 12 19.45 -21.63 -7.00
C ILE A 12 18.67 -20.57 -6.19
N VAL A 13 18.67 -20.73 -4.87
CA VAL A 13 17.70 -20.20 -3.90
C VAL A 13 17.85 -18.68 -3.61
N ARG A 14 18.56 -17.91 -4.45
CA ARG A 14 18.64 -16.44 -4.30
C ARG A 14 18.30 -15.63 -5.54
N ILE A 15 18.36 -16.22 -6.74
CA ILE A 15 18.06 -15.51 -7.99
C ILE A 15 16.61 -15.75 -8.43
N PHE A 16 16.06 -16.95 -8.18
CA PHE A 16 14.68 -17.30 -8.54
C PHE A 16 13.60 -16.73 -7.60
N VAL A 17 13.92 -16.47 -6.33
CA VAL A 17 12.99 -15.88 -5.35
C VAL A 17 12.64 -14.42 -5.70
N CYS A 18 13.60 -13.68 -6.28
CA CYS A 18 13.32 -12.36 -6.85
C CYS A 18 12.43 -12.44 -8.10
N PHE A 19 12.60 -13.46 -8.93
CA PHE A 19 11.91 -13.54 -10.23
C PHE A 19 10.40 -13.81 -10.08
N THR A 20 9.97 -14.49 -9.02
CA THR A 20 8.54 -14.74 -8.73
C THR A 20 7.85 -13.56 -8.06
N CYS A 21 8.55 -12.78 -7.24
CA CYS A 21 8.03 -11.54 -6.66
C CYS A 21 7.85 -10.44 -7.73
N SER A 22 8.76 -10.36 -8.71
CA SER A 22 8.68 -9.38 -9.80
C SER A 22 7.57 -9.65 -10.83
N PHE A 23 6.96 -10.84 -10.84
CA PHE A 23 5.97 -11.22 -11.86
C PHE A 23 4.55 -11.45 -11.36
N THR A 24 4.29 -11.50 -10.04
CA THR A 24 2.94 -11.83 -9.56
C THR A 24 2.55 -11.21 -8.22
N LEU A 25 1.29 -10.77 -8.19
CA LEU A 25 0.39 -10.66 -7.03
C LEU A 25 0.40 -9.37 -6.21
N GLN A 26 0.39 -8.20 -6.86
CA GLN A 26 0.00 -6.96 -6.16
C GLN A 26 -1.46 -7.09 -5.69
N LYS A 27 -1.67 -7.16 -4.37
CA LYS A 27 -3.02 -7.14 -3.79
C LYS A 27 -3.54 -5.70 -3.78
N PRO A 28 -4.86 -5.49 -3.94
CA PRO A 28 -5.45 -4.15 -3.94
C PRO A 28 -5.27 -3.44 -2.61
N GLY A 29 -5.30 -2.10 -2.64
CA GLY A 29 -5.11 -1.24 -1.49
C GLY A 29 -3.64 -0.89 -1.22
N PHE A 30 -3.42 -0.15 -0.14
CA PHE A 30 -2.15 0.48 0.22
C PHE A 30 -1.68 0.02 1.58
N CYS A 31 -0.37 0.09 1.82
CA CYS A 31 0.18 -0.15 3.15
C CYS A 31 -0.23 0.99 4.09
N PRO A 32 -0.66 0.67 5.32
CA PRO A 32 -1.03 1.69 6.28
C PRO A 32 0.19 2.55 6.63
N HIS A 33 0.00 3.87 6.66
CA HIS A 33 1.00 4.82 7.12
C HIS A 33 0.91 4.93 8.65
N ARG A 34 1.41 3.94 9.37
CA ARG A 34 1.49 4.01 10.84
C ARG A 34 2.92 4.20 11.28
N HIS A 35 3.11 4.95 12.37
CA HIS A 35 4.37 4.99 13.10
C HIS A 35 4.67 3.56 13.56
N TRP A 36 5.69 2.95 12.96
CA TRP A 36 5.96 1.53 13.17
C TRP A 36 6.64 1.35 14.53
N ASP A 37 5.94 0.67 15.44
CA ASP A 37 6.54 0.23 16.69
C ASP A 37 7.65 -0.78 16.33
N PHE A 38 8.90 -0.38 16.56
CA PHE A 38 10.12 -1.15 16.26
C PHE A 38 10.24 -2.48 17.04
N GLU A 39 9.17 -2.91 17.70
CA GLU A 39 9.14 -4.08 18.57
C GLU A 39 9.31 -5.39 17.79
N HIS A 40 9.02 -5.40 16.47
CA HIS A 40 9.14 -6.58 15.62
C HIS A 40 9.96 -6.33 14.35
N CYS A 41 11.28 -6.25 14.52
CA CYS A 41 12.20 -6.11 13.41
C CYS A 41 12.49 -7.47 12.73
N GLY A 42 12.03 -7.64 11.49
CA GLY A 42 12.31 -8.84 10.70
C GLY A 42 11.53 -8.86 9.38
N ASP A 43 12.05 -9.60 8.41
CA ASP A 43 11.37 -9.84 7.12
C ASP A 43 10.50 -11.10 7.23
N LEU A 44 9.21 -10.91 7.52
CA LEU A 44 8.21 -11.99 7.61
C LEU A 44 7.56 -12.31 6.26
N CYS A 45 7.69 -11.40 5.29
CA CYS A 45 7.21 -11.55 3.93
C CYS A 45 8.18 -10.85 2.96
N SER A 46 8.13 -11.19 1.67
CA SER A 46 8.87 -10.50 0.61
C SER A 46 7.96 -9.86 -0.43
N CYS A 47 6.71 -10.33 -0.53
CA CYS A 47 5.69 -9.80 -1.43
C CYS A 47 4.28 -10.01 -0.88
N ASP A 48 3.30 -9.29 -1.44
CA ASP A 48 1.88 -9.42 -1.09
C ASP A 48 1.37 -10.87 -1.19
N GLY A 49 1.91 -11.67 -2.11
CA GLY A 49 1.54 -13.08 -2.29
C GLY A 49 1.95 -14.01 -1.15
N ASP A 50 2.94 -13.62 -0.34
CA ASP A 50 3.38 -14.39 0.84
C ASP A 50 2.38 -14.25 2.00
N CYS A 51 1.55 -13.20 1.96
CA CYS A 51 0.62 -12.88 3.01
C CYS A 51 -0.72 -13.61 2.83
N PRO A 52 -1.40 -14.00 3.92
CA PRO A 52 -2.72 -14.60 3.83
C PRO A 52 -3.77 -13.59 3.36
N ASN A 53 -4.93 -14.08 2.90
CA ASN A 53 -6.08 -13.25 2.56
C ASN A 53 -5.73 -12.06 1.63
N ASN A 54 -6.24 -10.87 1.94
CA ASN A 54 -5.97 -9.62 1.23
C ASN A 54 -4.82 -8.82 1.86
N GLU A 55 -4.06 -9.39 2.79
CA GLU A 55 -2.98 -8.67 3.46
C GLU A 55 -1.82 -8.39 2.52
N LYS A 56 -1.22 -7.21 2.68
CA LYS A 56 -0.09 -6.72 1.88
C LYS A 56 1.20 -6.87 2.66
N CYS A 57 2.29 -7.09 1.95
CA CYS A 57 3.62 -7.12 2.55
C CYS A 57 4.15 -5.69 2.65
N CYS A 58 4.13 -5.14 3.85
CA CYS A 58 4.40 -3.73 4.10
C CYS A 58 5.70 -3.54 4.86
N SER A 59 6.48 -2.52 4.45
CA SER A 59 7.70 -2.16 5.17
C SER A 59 7.36 -1.56 6.53
N THR A 60 8.11 -1.98 7.54
CA THR A 60 8.04 -1.45 8.91
C THR A 60 9.23 -0.53 9.24
N GLY A 61 10.01 -0.15 8.23
CA GLY A 61 11.23 0.64 8.39
C GLY A 61 12.50 -0.19 8.66
N CYS A 62 12.38 -1.36 9.29
CA CYS A 62 13.52 -2.26 9.51
C CYS A 62 13.30 -3.71 9.03
N GLY A 63 12.12 -4.01 8.49
CA GLY A 63 11.78 -5.27 7.85
C GLY A 63 10.46 -5.17 7.10
N HIS A 64 9.78 -6.30 6.92
CA HIS A 64 8.48 -6.38 6.26
C HIS A 64 7.54 -7.31 7.01
N MET A 65 6.27 -6.92 7.11
CA MET A 65 5.23 -7.76 7.70
C MET A 65 3.92 -7.69 6.92
N CYS A 66 3.14 -8.75 7.02
CA CYS A 66 1.80 -8.81 6.46
C CYS A 66 0.85 -7.91 7.26
N MET A 67 0.14 -7.03 6.57
CA MET A 67 -0.80 -6.09 7.18
C MET A 67 -2.09 -6.01 6.37
N ALA A 68 -3.20 -5.75 7.06
CA ALA A 68 -4.45 -5.41 6.40
C ALA A 68 -4.28 -4.14 5.55
N PRO A 69 -4.74 -4.13 4.29
CA PRO A 69 -4.59 -2.98 3.41
C PRO A 69 -5.53 -1.84 3.81
N VAL A 70 -5.07 -0.61 3.58
CA VAL A 70 -5.95 0.56 3.52
C VAL A 70 -6.54 0.64 2.12
N LEU A 71 -7.86 0.76 2.03
CA LEU A 71 -8.57 0.93 0.75
C LEU A 71 -8.73 2.42 0.45
N GLU A 72 -8.53 2.80 -0.81
CA GLU A 72 -8.85 4.15 -1.28
C GLU A 72 -10.35 4.42 -1.14
N LYS A 73 -10.68 5.63 -0.66
CA LYS A 73 -12.08 6.06 -0.66
C LYS A 73 -12.51 6.43 -2.08
N PRO A 74 -13.78 6.16 -2.44
CA PRO A 74 -14.31 6.49 -3.75
C PRO A 74 -14.27 8.01 -4.03
N GLY A 75 -14.19 8.37 -5.32
CA GLY A 75 -14.07 9.74 -5.80
C GLY A 75 -12.63 10.18 -6.02
N VAL A 76 -12.45 11.39 -6.58
CA VAL A 76 -11.14 11.96 -6.91
C VAL A 76 -10.89 13.25 -6.15
N CYS A 77 -9.61 13.56 -5.90
CA CYS A 77 -9.24 14.84 -5.34
C CYS A 77 -9.71 15.99 -6.26
N PRO A 78 -10.32 17.04 -5.71
CA PRO A 78 -10.74 18.19 -6.50
C PRO A 78 -9.54 18.81 -7.21
N ARG A 79 -9.69 19.14 -8.50
CA ARG A 79 -8.68 19.92 -9.22
C ARG A 79 -8.66 21.34 -8.68
N ARG A 80 -7.72 21.65 -7.80
CA ARG A 80 -7.39 23.02 -7.41
C ARG A 80 -6.19 23.46 -8.25
N CYS A 81 -6.27 24.66 -8.84
CA CYS A 81 -5.07 25.40 -9.21
C CYS A 81 -4.34 25.71 -7.90
N LEU A 82 -3.03 25.38 -7.84
CA LEU A 82 -2.14 25.50 -6.67
C LEU A 82 -2.28 26.86 -5.97
N ASP A 83 -3.25 26.98 -5.07
CA ASP A 83 -3.28 28.04 -4.09
C ASP A 83 -2.43 27.51 -2.94
N PHE A 84 -1.31 28.15 -2.67
CA PHE A 84 -0.35 27.71 -1.67
C PHE A 84 -1.02 27.73 -0.29
N GLY A 85 -1.62 26.59 0.09
CA GLY A 85 -2.17 26.36 1.41
C GLY A 85 -1.08 26.28 2.47
N ASN A 86 -1.48 26.11 3.74
CA ASN A 86 -0.51 25.80 4.78
C ASN A 86 0.23 24.51 4.44
N CYS A 87 1.56 24.55 4.50
CA CYS A 87 2.46 23.40 4.39
C CYS A 87 2.35 22.51 5.64
N ALA A 88 1.18 21.90 5.84
CA ALA A 88 0.91 21.00 6.95
C ALA A 88 0.53 19.62 6.39
N GLU A 89 1.05 18.59 7.05
CA GLU A 89 0.68 17.18 6.80
C GLU A 89 -0.45 16.80 7.76
N SER A 90 -1.69 17.18 7.42
CA SER A 90 -2.86 16.90 8.26
C SER A 90 -3.39 15.48 8.09
N CYS A 91 -3.03 14.82 6.99
CA CYS A 91 -3.38 13.45 6.69
C CYS A 91 -2.26 12.82 5.85
N SER A 92 -2.20 11.49 5.84
CA SER A 92 -1.25 10.71 5.04
C SER A 92 -1.96 9.80 4.03
N CYS A 93 -3.21 9.43 4.33
CA CYS A 93 -4.06 8.64 3.44
C CYS A 93 -5.55 8.92 3.69
N ASP A 94 -6.42 8.48 2.76
CA ASP A 94 -7.87 8.70 2.83
C ASP A 94 -8.51 8.21 4.13
N SER A 95 -7.97 7.16 4.77
CA SER A 95 -8.49 6.64 6.03
C SER A 95 -8.22 7.53 7.24
N ASP A 96 -7.27 8.47 7.13
CA ASP A 96 -7.03 9.47 8.18
C ASP A 96 -8.13 10.54 8.20
N CYS A 97 -8.85 10.69 7.09
CA CYS A 97 -9.94 11.62 6.93
C CYS A 97 -11.29 11.00 7.34
N SER A 98 -12.23 11.82 7.77
CA SER A 98 -13.59 11.38 8.09
C SER A 98 -14.44 11.16 6.82
N ASP A 99 -15.57 10.46 6.96
CA ASP A 99 -16.60 10.33 5.93
C ASP A 99 -16.07 10.00 4.52
N HIS A 100 -16.47 10.76 3.51
CA HIS A 100 -16.09 10.63 2.11
C HIS A 100 -14.97 11.60 1.69
N GLU A 101 -14.22 12.13 2.67
CA GLU A 101 -13.09 13.00 2.38
C GLU A 101 -11.85 12.19 2.03
N LYS A 102 -11.08 12.72 1.07
CA LYS A 102 -9.83 12.15 0.59
C LYS A 102 -8.65 12.99 1.04
N CYS A 103 -7.53 12.34 1.25
CA CYS A 103 -6.29 13.03 1.60
C CYS A 103 -5.63 13.55 0.33
N CYS A 104 -5.72 14.86 0.11
CA CYS A 104 -5.37 15.49 -1.15
C CYS A 104 -4.20 16.46 -0.98
N SER A 105 -3.29 16.48 -1.96
CA SER A 105 -2.19 17.44 -1.95
C SER A 105 -2.70 18.86 -2.21
N ASN A 106 -2.28 19.80 -1.37
CA ASN A 106 -2.53 21.23 -1.54
C ASN A 106 -1.36 21.98 -2.20
N GLY A 107 -0.38 21.25 -2.75
CA GLY A 107 0.81 21.80 -3.39
C GLY A 107 2.07 21.84 -2.51
N CYS A 108 1.92 21.79 -1.18
CA CYS A 108 3.05 21.74 -0.23
C CYS A 108 2.92 20.63 0.82
N GLY A 109 1.70 20.34 1.25
CA GLY A 109 1.38 19.21 2.12
C GLY A 109 0.04 18.55 1.74
N HIS A 110 -0.61 17.94 2.74
CA HIS A 110 -1.83 17.15 2.53
C HIS A 110 -2.94 17.55 3.51
N GLU A 111 -4.14 17.66 2.97
CA GLU A 111 -5.34 18.05 3.71
C GLU A 111 -6.52 17.17 3.30
N CYS A 112 -7.41 16.90 4.25
CA CYS A 112 -8.66 16.20 3.99
C CYS A 112 -9.60 17.12 3.19
N MET A 113 -9.98 16.66 2.00
CA MET A 113 -10.87 17.41 1.11
C MET A 113 -12.06 16.55 0.68
N PRO A 114 -13.26 17.14 0.53
CA PRO A 114 -14.40 16.43 -0.03
C PRO A 114 -14.06 15.84 -1.41
N ALA A 115 -14.32 14.55 -1.59
CA ALA A 115 -14.11 13.89 -2.86
C ALA A 115 -15.09 14.39 -3.92
N VAL A 116 -14.61 14.56 -5.15
CA VAL A 116 -15.50 14.77 -6.31
C VAL A 116 -15.96 13.41 -6.80
N ILE A 117 -17.27 13.17 -6.73
CA ILE A 117 -17.90 11.96 -7.25
C ILE A 117 -18.40 12.26 -8.66
N GLY A 118 -17.65 11.82 -9.67
CA GLY A 118 -17.98 12.05 -11.08
C GLY A 118 -17.11 11.17 -11.97
N GLU A 119 -17.78 10.42 -12.84
CA GLU A 119 -17.19 9.42 -13.72
C GLU A 119 -16.12 10.01 -14.63
N ARG A 120 -15.03 9.26 -14.81
CA ARG A 120 -14.08 9.49 -15.90
C ARG A 120 -14.65 8.92 -17.19
#